data_AF-A0A2A5C5K9-F1
#
_entry.id   AF-A0A2A5C5K9-F1
#
_cell.length_a   1.000
_cell.length_b   1.000
_cell.length_c   1.000
_cell.angle_alpha   90.00
_cell.angle_beta   90.00
_cell.angle_gamma   90.00
#
_symmetry.space_group_name_H-M   'P 1'
#
loop_
_entity.id
_entity.type
_entity.pdbx_description
1 polymer ?
#
loop_
_entity_poly.entity_id
_entity_poly.type
_entity_poly.pdbx_seq_one_letter_code
_entity_poly.pdbx_strand_id
1 'polypeptide(L)'
;MFINAAAEFADHDNPNHIICAEHKRLVRDYIKGLAEQAGAKDPDLLAQQLNLLLEGAIVNAYVSNDKNAAALAKSMATVFIEQAVE
;
A
#
# COMPACT_ATOMS: atom_id res chain seq x y z
N MET A 1 -9.11 2.06 8.17
CA MET A 1 -9.91 1.08 8.93
C MET A 1 -10.17 -0.17 8.07
N PHE A 2 -9.10 -0.83 7.59
CA PHE A 2 -9.17 -2.09 6.80
C PHE A 2 -8.62 -3.30 7.57
N ILE A 3 -7.81 -3.04 8.60
CA ILE A 3 -7.16 -4.07 9.42
C ILE A 3 -8.17 -4.75 10.35
N ASN A 4 -9.13 -4.01 10.91
CA ASN A 4 -10.19 -4.61 11.75
C ASN A 4 -11.11 -5.53 10.94
N ALA A 5 -11.40 -5.22 9.67
CA ALA A 5 -12.23 -6.09 8.83
C ALA A 5 -11.54 -7.40 8.43
N ALA A 6 -10.22 -7.38 8.21
CA ALA A 6 -9.45 -8.60 7.94
C ALA A 6 -9.26 -9.46 9.21
N ALA A 7 -9.24 -8.85 10.40
CA ALA A 7 -9.15 -9.56 11.68
C ALA A 7 -10.50 -10.10 12.18
N GLU A 8 -11.62 -9.43 11.88
CA GLU A 8 -12.97 -9.89 12.26
C GLU A 8 -13.58 -10.88 11.25
N PHE A 9 -13.08 -10.94 10.01
CA PHE A 9 -13.55 -11.84 8.95
C PHE A 9 -12.37 -12.58 8.30
N ALA A 10 -11.83 -13.55 9.03
CA ALA A 10 -10.75 -14.44 8.58
C ALA A 10 -11.17 -15.44 7.48
N ASP A 11 -12.47 -15.49 7.15
CA ASP A 11 -12.99 -16.34 6.09
C ASP A 11 -12.81 -15.64 4.73
N HIS A 12 -11.96 -16.20 3.88
CA HIS A 12 -11.63 -15.65 2.56
C HIS A 12 -12.85 -15.60 1.62
N ASP A 13 -13.88 -16.41 1.88
CA ASP A 13 -15.13 -16.44 1.11
C ASP A 13 -16.17 -15.43 1.63
N ASN A 14 -15.86 -14.66 2.68
CA ASN A 14 -16.75 -13.61 3.16
C ASN A 14 -16.84 -12.46 2.13
N PRO A 15 -18.04 -12.05 1.70
CA PRO A 15 -18.22 -10.92 0.77
C PRO A 15 -17.50 -9.64 1.19
N ASN A 16 -17.38 -9.37 2.50
CA ASN A 16 -16.66 -8.21 3.01
C ASN A 16 -15.14 -8.33 2.83
N HIS A 17 -14.58 -9.54 2.95
CA HIS A 17 -13.17 -9.80 2.68
C HIS A 17 -12.86 -9.58 1.21
N ILE A 18 -13.71 -10.07 0.32
CA ILE A 18 -13.58 -9.90 -1.13
C ILE A 18 -13.60 -8.42 -1.52
N ILE A 19 -14.55 -7.63 -0.98
CA ILE A 19 -14.64 -6.19 -1.26
C ILE A 19 -13.39 -5.44 -0.77
N CYS A 20 -12.88 -5.80 0.42
CA CYS A 20 -11.66 -5.21 0.95
C CYS A 20 -10.43 -5.56 0.11
N ALA A 21 -10.30 -6.82 -0.31
CA ALA A 21 -9.23 -7.28 -1.20
C ALA A 21 -9.28 -6.58 -2.55
N GLU A 22 -10.48 -6.37 -3.11
CA GLU A 22 -10.65 -5.65 -4.37
C GLU A 22 -10.28 -4.17 -4.25
N HIS A 23 -10.67 -3.49 -3.17
CA HIS A 23 -10.22 -2.12 -2.93
C HIS A 23 -8.70 -2.01 -2.87
N LYS A 24 -8.02 -2.94 -2.18
CA LYS A 24 -6.55 -3.00 -2.13
C LYS A 24 -5.93 -3.25 -3.51
N ARG A 25 -6.56 -4.11 -4.32
CA ARG A 25 -6.14 -4.34 -5.70
C ARG A 25 -6.24 -3.06 -6.52
N LEU A 26 -7.35 -2.34 -6.44
CA LEU A 26 -7.57 -1.07 -7.16
C LEU A 26 -6.55 0.01 -6.77
N VAL A 27 -6.20 0.12 -5.48
CA VAL A 27 -5.16 1.05 -5.03
C VAL A 27 -3.81 0.70 -5.63
N ARG A 28 -3.42 -0.59 -5.60
CA ARG A 28 -2.15 -1.04 -6.18
C ARG A 28 -2.11 -0.84 -7.70
N ASP A 29 -3.20 -1.14 -8.40
CA ASP A 29 -3.28 -0.97 -9.85
C ASP A 29 -3.20 0.51 -10.25
N TYR A 30 -3.79 1.40 -9.45
CA TYR A 30 -3.64 2.84 -9.63
C TYR A 30 -2.19 3.29 -9.47
N ILE A 31 -1.50 2.83 -8.41
CA ILE A 31 -0.08 3.14 -8.19
C ILE A 31 0.79 2.59 -9.34
N LYS A 32 0.50 1.37 -9.82
CA LYS A 32 1.17 0.78 -10.97
C LYS A 32 1.02 1.66 -12.22
N GLY A 33 -0.19 2.13 -12.52
CA GLY A 33 -0.42 3.03 -13.67
C GLY A 33 0.36 4.34 -13.57
N LEU A 34 0.57 4.87 -12.36
CA LEU A 34 1.45 6.02 -12.13
C LEU A 34 2.94 5.66 -12.34
N ALA A 35 3.37 4.49 -11.86
CA ALA A 35 4.73 4.01 -12.05
C ALA A 35 5.07 3.77 -13.54
N GLU A 36 4.13 3.25 -14.31
CA GLU A 36 4.24 3.11 -15.77
C GLU A 36 4.39 4.48 -16.45
N GLN A 37 3.54 5.45 -16.10
CA GLN A 37 3.62 6.81 -16.63
C GLN A 37 4.93 7.52 -16.26
N ALA A 38 5.49 7.22 -15.10
CA ALA A 38 6.77 7.74 -14.64
C ALA A 38 7.98 7.06 -15.31
N GLY A 39 7.77 5.99 -16.08
CA GLY A 39 8.86 5.25 -16.73
C GLY A 39 9.65 4.33 -15.81
N ALA A 40 9.02 3.83 -14.73
CA ALA A 40 9.67 2.90 -13.82
C ALA A 40 10.13 1.63 -14.54
N LYS A 41 11.34 1.14 -14.23
CA LYS A 41 11.92 -0.10 -14.78
C LYS A 41 11.05 -1.33 -14.52
N ASP A 42 10.47 -1.40 -13.34
CA ASP A 42 9.52 -2.45 -12.93
C ASP A 42 8.34 -1.82 -12.17
N PRO A 43 7.28 -1.39 -12.89
CA PRO A 43 6.12 -0.74 -12.30
C PRO A 43 5.35 -1.64 -11.31
N ASP A 44 5.34 -2.95 -11.56
CA ASP A 44 4.68 -3.93 -10.69
C ASP A 44 5.38 -4.03 -9.34
N LEU A 45 6.71 -4.10 -9.33
CA LEU A 45 7.50 -4.13 -8.11
C LEU A 45 7.37 -2.82 -7.32
N LEU A 46 7.49 -1.67 -7.99
CA LEU A 46 7.35 -0.37 -7.33
C LEU A 46 5.97 -0.22 -6.69
N ALA A 47 4.91 -0.60 -7.39
CA ALA A 47 3.56 -0.55 -6.84
C ALA A 47 3.37 -1.43 -5.60
N GLN A 48 3.97 -2.63 -5.58
CA GLN A 48 3.93 -3.51 -4.42
C GLN A 48 4.66 -2.90 -3.21
N GLN A 49 5.86 -2.34 -3.42
CA GLN A 49 6.64 -1.69 -2.37
C GLN A 49 5.91 -0.49 -1.77
N LEU A 50 5.38 0.39 -2.61
CA LEU A 50 4.65 1.58 -2.19
C LEU A 50 3.34 1.22 -1.46
N ASN A 51 2.61 0.22 -1.95
CA ASN A 51 1.39 -0.24 -1.31
C ASN A 51 1.68 -0.85 0.08
N LEU A 52 2.77 -1.61 0.23
CA LEU A 52 3.17 -2.16 1.52
C LEU A 52 3.56 -1.07 2.52
N LEU A 53 4.30 -0.04 2.08
CA LEU A 53 4.63 1.11 2.92
C LEU A 53 3.37 1.87 3.38
N LEU A 54 2.41 2.08 2.48
CA LEU A 54 1.15 2.75 2.80
C LEU A 54 0.38 1.99 3.88
N GLU A 55 0.21 0.69 3.72
CA GLU A 55 -0.49 -0.18 4.68
C GLU A 55 0.25 -0.19 6.03
N GLY A 56 1.57 -0.37 6.02
CA GLY A 56 2.39 -0.35 7.23
C GLY A 56 2.33 0.97 7.99
N ALA A 57 2.33 2.10 7.27
CA ALA A 57 2.19 3.41 7.86
C ALA A 57 0.84 3.60 8.57
N ILE A 58 -0.26 3.15 7.93
CA ILE A 58 -1.60 3.20 8.51
C ILE A 58 -1.68 2.34 9.77
N VAL A 59 -1.16 1.11 9.72
CA VAL A 59 -1.11 0.21 10.89
C VAL A 59 -0.31 0.85 12.02
N ASN A 60 0.90 1.33 11.74
CA ASN A 60 1.78 1.87 12.77
C ASN A 60 1.23 3.16 13.39
N ALA A 61 0.66 4.06 12.58
CA ALA A 61 -0.01 5.26 13.09
C ALA A 61 -1.18 4.90 14.01
N TYR A 62 -1.94 3.85 13.69
CA TYR A 62 -3.10 3.43 14.47
C TYR A 62 -2.72 2.69 15.76
N VAL A 63 -1.81 1.72 15.67
CA VAL A 63 -1.44 0.83 16.80
C VAL A 63 -0.47 1.54 17.75
N SER A 64 0.54 2.21 17.22
CA SER A 64 1.59 2.85 18.01
C SER A 64 1.29 4.31 18.35
N ASN A 65 0.17 4.86 17.85
CA ASN A 65 -0.16 6.30 17.91
C ASN A 65 0.96 7.20 17.34
N ASP A 66 1.75 6.65 16.41
CA ASP A 66 2.88 7.35 15.80
C ASP A 66 2.40 8.27 14.67
N LYS A 67 2.27 9.56 15.00
CA LYS A 67 1.88 10.61 14.03
C LYS A 67 2.89 10.81 12.91
N ASN A 68 4.12 10.29 13.05
CA ASN A 68 5.17 10.43 12.04
C ASN A 68 5.24 9.23 11.08
N ALA A 69 4.48 8.16 11.31
CA ALA A 69 4.54 6.95 10.48
C ALA A 69 4.34 7.24 8.98
N ALA A 70 3.42 8.15 8.64
CA ALA A 70 3.18 8.56 7.26
C ALA A 70 4.37 9.35 6.66
N ALA A 71 5.02 10.20 7.46
CA ALA A 71 6.19 10.96 7.01
C ALA A 71 7.40 10.03 6.77
N LEU A 72 7.60 9.05 7.65
CA LEU A 72 8.64 8.04 7.48
C LEU A 72 8.41 7.20 6.22
N ALA A 73 7.20 6.66 6.03
CA ALA A 73 6.84 5.90 4.84
C ALA A 73 7.01 6.72 3.55
N LYS A 74 6.68 8.02 3.57
CA LYS A 74 6.93 8.92 2.44
C LYS A 74 8.42 9.01 2.12
N SER A 75 9.28 9.16 3.11
CA SER A 75 10.73 9.25 2.88
C SER A 75 11.30 7.97 2.25
N MET A 76 10.81 6.79 2.69
CA MET A 76 11.18 5.50 2.11
C MET A 76 10.64 5.36 0.67
N ALA A 77 9.40 5.79 0.43
CA ALA A 77 8.78 5.77 -0.89
C ALA A 77 9.57 6.62 -1.90
N THR A 78 10.08 7.78 -1.49
CA THR A 78 10.95 8.62 -2.34
C THR A 78 12.17 7.84 -2.83
N VAL A 79 12.86 7.10 -1.94
CA VAL A 79 14.03 6.29 -2.31
C VAL A 79 13.66 5.21 -3.34
N PHE A 80 12.54 4.53 -3.17
CA PHE A 80 12.10 3.51 -4.13
C PHE A 80 11.71 4.11 -5.49
N ILE A 81 11.07 5.29 -5.50
CA ILE A 81 10.70 5.98 -6.74
C ILE A 81 11.97 6.42 -7.49
N GLU A 82 12.92 7.03 -6.80
CA GLU A 82 14.19 7.46 -7.39
C GLU A 82 14.93 6.27 -8.03
N GLN A 83 15.09 5.17 -7.29
CA GLN A 83 15.76 3.96 -7.79
C GLN A 83 15.03 3.27 -8.96
N ALA A 84 13.71 3.41 -9.04
CA ALA A 84 12.91 2.76 -10.06
C ALA A 84 12.88 3.53 -11.39
N VAL A 85 13.08 4.85 -11.35
CA VAL A 85 12.96 5.76 -12.51
C VAL A 85 14.31 6.23 -13.05
N GLU A 86 15.38 6.20 -12.23
CA GLU A 86 16.77 6.17 -12.71
C GLU A 86 17.05 4.89 -13.50
#